data_AF-A0AAU5HSV8-F1
#
_entry.id   AF-A0AAU5HSV8-F1
#
_cell.length_a   1.000
_cell.length_b   1.000
_cell.length_c   1.000
_cell.angle_alpha   90.00
_cell.angle_beta   90.00
_cell.angle_gamma   90.00
#
_symmetry.space_group_name_H-M   'P 1'
#
loop_
_entity.id
_entity.type
_entity.pdbx_description
1 polymer ?
#
loop_
_entity_poly.entity_id
_entity_poly.type
_entity_poly.pdbx_seq_one_letter_code
_entity_poly.pdbx_strand_id
1 'polypeptide(L)'
;MTVDAFLVNREVLQSLYGKVPDLSEVRIRSINLNWRGPSVTLRVDLPRFPDSAPQVWIDEHMDTVQCQFRFLAVDTVSLTEWEPPATAGIEMIPHGTERRMRVRAEGRGVKLEFDCSESITVGHVSAFRKQADGSDAERHLFTSKIDALRHDRLPAMDEKTFYER
;
A
#
# COMPACT_ATOMS: atom_id res chain seq x y z
N MET A 1 -2.73 -8.27 16.03
CA MET A 1 -1.80 -7.20 16.46
C MET A 1 -1.95 -6.03 15.52
N THR A 2 -1.86 -4.79 16.01
CA THR A 2 -2.18 -3.60 15.21
C THR A 2 -0.99 -3.18 14.35
N VAL A 3 -1.21 -3.11 13.03
CA VAL A 3 -0.26 -2.63 11.99
C VAL A 3 0.41 -1.30 12.34
N ASP A 4 -0.27 -0.45 13.12
CA ASP A 4 0.19 0.87 13.58
C ASP A 4 1.58 0.85 14.25
N ALA A 5 1.95 -0.23 14.94
CA ALA A 5 3.24 -0.30 15.66
C ALA A 5 4.46 -0.36 14.74
N PHE A 6 4.31 -0.86 13.51
CA PHE A 6 5.40 -1.07 12.56
C PHE A 6 5.54 0.07 11.54
N LEU A 7 4.55 0.96 11.47
CA LEU A 7 4.51 2.07 10.54
C LEU A 7 5.38 3.23 11.03
N VAL A 8 6.46 3.51 10.30
CA VAL A 8 7.40 4.58 10.63
C VAL A 8 6.75 5.96 10.50
N ASN A 9 5.88 6.14 9.51
CA ASN A 9 5.20 7.38 9.19
C ASN A 9 3.66 7.25 9.23
N ARG A 10 3.13 6.64 10.30
CA ARG A 10 1.71 6.37 10.50
C ARG A 10 0.81 7.61 10.44
N GLU A 11 1.34 8.77 10.80
CA GLU A 11 0.68 10.07 10.78
C GLU A 11 0.09 10.42 9.42
N VAL A 12 0.67 9.91 8.33
CA VAL A 12 0.12 10.10 6.97
C VAL A 12 -1.28 9.48 6.87
N LEU A 13 -1.48 8.26 7.37
CA LEU A 13 -2.80 7.61 7.37
C LEU A 13 -3.69 8.14 8.50
N GLN A 14 -3.13 8.40 9.67
CA GLN A 14 -3.91 8.95 10.80
C GLN A 14 -4.49 10.32 10.48
N SER A 15 -3.81 11.16 9.69
CA SER A 15 -4.34 12.45 9.26
C SER A 15 -5.62 12.35 8.42
N LEU A 16 -5.80 11.23 7.71
CA LEU A 16 -6.97 10.97 6.87
C LEU A 16 -8.08 10.22 7.65
N TYR A 17 -7.69 9.24 8.46
CA TYR A 17 -8.61 8.27 9.06
C TYR A 17 -8.78 8.41 10.58
N GLY A 18 -8.06 9.33 11.23
CA GLY A 18 -7.96 9.45 12.69
C GLY A 18 -7.16 8.34 13.37
N LYS A 19 -7.03 7.17 12.73
CA LYS A 19 -6.24 6.00 13.12
C LYS A 19 -5.73 5.28 11.87
N VAL A 20 -4.76 4.38 12.01
CA VAL A 20 -4.40 3.50 10.89
C VAL A 20 -5.61 2.61 10.55
N PRO A 21 -6.07 2.57 9.29
CA PRO A 21 -7.18 1.74 8.87
C PRO A 21 -6.84 0.26 9.05
N ASP A 22 -7.86 -0.55 9.35
CA ASP A 22 -7.71 -2.00 9.38
C ASP A 22 -7.37 -2.51 7.97
N LEU A 23 -6.38 -3.39 7.87
CA LEU A 23 -5.92 -3.96 6.61
C LEU A 23 -6.46 -5.37 6.38
N SER A 24 -7.56 -5.73 7.05
CA SER A 24 -8.24 -7.03 6.93
C SER A 24 -8.80 -7.33 5.54
N GLU A 25 -9.09 -6.30 4.74
CA GLU A 25 -9.59 -6.46 3.37
C GLU A 25 -9.11 -5.33 2.46
N VAL A 26 -7.87 -5.42 1.96
CA VAL A 26 -7.34 -4.48 0.97
C VAL A 26 -7.36 -5.10 -0.42
N ARG A 27 -7.48 -4.27 -1.46
CA ARG A 27 -7.25 -4.72 -2.83
C ARG A 27 -5.77 -4.58 -3.15
N ILE A 28 -5.09 -5.67 -3.46
CA ILE A 28 -3.69 -5.63 -3.89
C ILE A 28 -3.64 -5.37 -5.39
N ARG A 29 -3.06 -4.22 -5.76
CA ARG A 29 -2.91 -3.77 -7.15
C ARG A 29 -1.63 -4.29 -7.78
N SER A 30 -0.55 -4.34 -7.00
CA SER A 30 0.74 -4.84 -7.48
C SER A 30 1.64 -5.24 -6.32
N ILE A 31 2.50 -6.23 -6.61
CA ILE A 31 3.60 -6.66 -5.76
C ILE A 31 4.89 -6.35 -6.55
N ASN A 32 5.69 -5.41 -6.08
CA ASN A 32 6.98 -5.09 -6.68
C ASN A 32 8.10 -5.66 -5.80
N LEU A 33 8.99 -6.47 -6.39
CA LEU A 33 10.14 -7.07 -5.74
C LEU A 33 11.43 -6.43 -6.27
N ASN A 34 12.30 -5.97 -5.38
CA ASN A 34 13.60 -5.44 -5.76
C ASN A 34 14.73 -6.17 -5.03
N TRP A 35 15.70 -6.69 -5.76
CA TRP A 35 16.85 -7.41 -5.20
C TRP A 35 18.00 -6.48 -4.78
N ARG A 36 18.08 -5.27 -5.35
CA ARG A 36 19.08 -4.24 -4.99
C ARG A 36 18.56 -3.48 -3.79
N GLY A 37 18.94 -3.95 -2.60
CA GLY A 37 18.24 -3.58 -1.38
C GLY A 37 16.94 -4.38 -1.28
N PRO A 38 17.01 -5.66 -0.86
CA PRO A 38 15.89 -6.58 -0.84
C PRO A 38 14.63 -5.95 -0.22
N SER A 39 13.62 -5.75 -1.06
CA SER A 39 12.40 -5.05 -0.68
C SER A 39 11.18 -5.57 -1.42
N VAL A 40 10.03 -5.40 -0.76
CA VAL A 40 8.69 -5.60 -1.32
C VAL A 40 7.99 -4.26 -1.23
N THR A 41 7.35 -3.85 -2.32
CA THR A 41 6.41 -2.73 -2.32
C THR A 41 5.04 -3.24 -2.74
N LEU A 42 4.08 -3.19 -1.82
CA LEU A 42 2.68 -3.50 -2.08
C LEU A 42 1.95 -2.21 -2.41
N ARG A 43 1.31 -2.13 -3.57
CA ARG A 43 0.37 -1.06 -3.90
C ARG A 43 -1.03 -1.56 -3.62
N VAL A 44 -1.78 -0.84 -2.78
CA VAL A 44 -3.08 -1.31 -2.29
C VAL A 44 -4.12 -0.21 -2.31
N ASP A 45 -5.36 -0.59 -2.58
CA ASP A 45 -6.52 0.25 -2.27
C ASP A 45 -6.97 -0.04 -0.83
N LEU A 46 -7.17 1.00 -0.05
CA LEU A 46 -7.65 0.90 1.32
C LEU A 46 -9.16 0.58 1.35
N PRO A 47 -9.64 -0.15 2.38
CA PRO A 47 -11.00 -0.70 2.41
C PRO A 47 -12.11 0.34 2.47
N ARG A 48 -11.81 1.53 3.00
CA ARG A 48 -12.79 2.61 3.18
C ARG A 48 -12.21 3.94 2.75
N PHE A 49 -13.08 4.80 2.24
CA PHE A 49 -12.77 6.20 2.04
C PHE A 49 -12.74 6.92 3.40
N PRO A 50 -11.80 7.85 3.63
CA PRO A 50 -11.65 8.52 4.92
C PRO A 50 -12.79 9.47 5.23
N ASP A 51 -13.22 9.51 6.50
CA ASP A 51 -14.24 10.46 6.99
C ASP A 51 -13.72 11.91 6.98
N SER A 52 -12.40 12.09 7.09
CA SER A 52 -11.72 13.39 7.03
C SER A 52 -10.88 13.54 5.76
N ALA A 53 -11.46 13.16 4.62
CA ALA A 53 -10.83 13.35 3.31
C ALA A 53 -10.50 14.84 3.04
N PRO A 54 -9.36 15.15 2.41
CA PRO A 54 -9.09 16.49 1.89
C PRO A 54 -10.23 17.01 1.02
N GLN A 55 -10.61 18.29 1.18
CA GLN A 55 -11.74 18.89 0.46
C GLN A 55 -11.62 18.73 -1.07
N VAL A 56 -10.41 18.87 -1.61
CA VAL A 56 -10.15 18.66 -3.04
C VAL A 56 -10.49 17.25 -3.53
N TRP A 57 -10.38 16.23 -2.68
CA TRP A 57 -10.80 14.86 -3.04
C TRP A 57 -12.33 14.74 -3.10
N ILE A 58 -13.03 15.42 -2.19
CA ILE A 58 -14.51 15.45 -2.13
C ILE A 58 -15.07 16.19 -3.35
N ASP A 59 -14.50 17.37 -3.64
CA ASP A 59 -14.92 18.22 -4.76
C ASP A 59 -14.76 17.52 -6.11
N GLU A 60 -13.72 16.68 -6.24
CA GLU A 60 -13.44 15.88 -7.44
C GLU A 60 -14.13 14.50 -7.42
N HIS A 61 -14.93 14.21 -6.38
CA HIS A 61 -15.66 12.96 -6.14
C HIS A 61 -14.77 11.71 -6.24
N MET A 62 -13.64 11.75 -5.56
CA MET A 62 -12.81 10.56 -5.32
C MET A 62 -13.53 9.65 -4.32
N ASP A 63 -13.37 8.34 -4.48
CA ASP A 63 -14.07 7.33 -3.66
C ASP A 63 -13.15 6.24 -3.10
N THR A 64 -11.89 6.21 -3.55
CA THR A 64 -10.94 5.17 -3.19
C THR A 64 -9.59 5.79 -2.86
N VAL A 65 -9.02 5.43 -1.71
CA VAL A 65 -7.64 5.80 -1.34
C VAL A 65 -6.71 4.66 -1.70
N GLN A 66 -5.58 5.00 -2.33
CA GLN A 66 -4.50 4.08 -2.67
C GLN A 66 -3.20 4.53 -2.01
N CYS A 67 -2.39 3.57 -1.56
CA CYS A 67 -1.05 3.84 -1.06
C CYS A 67 -0.10 2.69 -1.38
N GLN A 68 1.18 2.92 -1.09
CA GLN A 68 2.20 1.89 -1.09
C GLN A 68 2.64 1.55 0.34
N PHE A 69 2.73 0.27 0.65
CA PHE A 69 3.48 -0.23 1.82
C PHE A 69 4.82 -0.78 1.34
N ARG A 70 5.90 -0.19 1.85
CA ARG A 70 7.27 -0.60 1.53
C ARG A 70 7.89 -1.33 2.71
N PHE A 71 8.44 -2.51 2.41
CA PHE A 71 9.13 -3.41 3.32
C PHE A 71 10.58 -3.53 2.91
N LEU A 72 11.51 -3.49 3.87
CA LEU A 72 12.95 -3.53 3.65
C LEU A 72 13.59 -4.76 4.30
N ALA A 73 14.82 -5.06 3.90
CA ALA A 73 15.57 -6.23 4.36
C ALA A 73 14.77 -7.53 4.19
N VAL A 74 14.10 -7.65 3.04
CA VAL A 74 13.20 -8.76 2.75
C VAL A 74 14.00 -10.03 2.43
N ASP A 75 13.59 -11.15 3.01
CA ASP A 75 14.00 -12.49 2.62
C ASP A 75 12.80 -13.46 2.70
N THR A 76 13.06 -14.75 2.42
CA THR A 76 12.06 -15.85 2.50
C THR A 76 10.73 -15.59 1.77
N VAL A 77 10.78 -14.86 0.64
CA VAL A 77 9.58 -14.53 -0.14
C VAL A 77 8.96 -15.79 -0.75
N SER A 78 7.66 -15.96 -0.53
CA SER A 78 6.81 -17.00 -1.12
C SER A 78 5.55 -16.36 -1.70
N LEU A 79 5.37 -16.48 -3.02
CA LEU A 79 4.14 -16.09 -3.73
C LEU A 79 3.58 -17.33 -4.41
N THR A 80 2.57 -17.94 -3.80
CA THR A 80 1.99 -19.22 -4.28
C THR A 80 0.68 -19.03 -5.04
N GLU A 81 0.06 -17.86 -4.95
CA GLU A 81 -1.16 -17.51 -5.67
C GLU A 81 -1.11 -16.04 -6.07
N TRP A 82 -1.46 -15.76 -7.33
CA TRP A 82 -1.62 -14.41 -7.88
C TRP A 82 -2.59 -14.43 -9.06
N GLU A 83 -3.85 -14.11 -8.79
CA GLU A 83 -4.96 -14.05 -9.75
C GLU A 83 -5.74 -12.74 -9.56
N PRO A 84 -5.28 -11.62 -10.16
CA PRO A 84 -5.98 -10.35 -10.09
C PRO A 84 -7.37 -10.42 -10.74
N PRO A 85 -8.39 -9.70 -10.21
CA PRO A 85 -8.32 -8.78 -9.08
C PRO A 85 -8.20 -9.49 -7.73
N ALA A 86 -7.14 -9.17 -6.98
CA ALA A 86 -6.81 -9.81 -5.71
C ALA A 86 -7.20 -8.96 -4.50
N THR A 87 -7.78 -9.60 -3.49
CA THR A 87 -8.13 -8.97 -2.20
C THR A 87 -7.56 -9.81 -1.06
N ALA A 88 -7.00 -9.15 -0.05
CA ALA A 88 -6.31 -9.84 1.04
C ALA A 88 -6.43 -9.11 2.37
N GLY A 89 -6.37 -9.88 3.45
CA GLY A 89 -5.96 -9.36 4.75
C GLY A 89 -4.44 -9.30 4.82
N ILE A 90 -3.89 -8.19 5.29
CA ILE A 90 -2.46 -8.04 5.56
C ILE A 90 -2.20 -8.17 7.06
N GLU A 91 -1.49 -9.22 7.44
CA GLU A 91 -1.01 -9.45 8.79
C GLU A 91 0.49 -9.22 8.91
N MET A 92 0.89 -8.66 10.06
CA MET A 92 2.27 -8.35 10.39
C MET A 92 2.55 -8.89 11.78
N ILE A 93 3.48 -9.84 11.87
CA ILE A 93 3.69 -10.65 13.07
C ILE A 93 5.18 -10.56 13.42
N PRO A 94 5.58 -10.15 14.64
CA PRO A 94 6.98 -10.23 15.06
C PRO A 94 7.54 -11.63 14.85
N HIS A 95 8.76 -11.73 14.33
CA HIS A 95 9.34 -13.01 13.93
C HIS A 95 10.81 -13.10 14.36
N GLY A 96 11.13 -14.16 15.12
CA GLY A 96 12.48 -14.40 15.62
C GLY A 96 12.85 -13.55 16.84
N THR A 97 14.15 -13.43 17.10
CA THR A 97 14.72 -12.70 18.25
C THR A 97 15.27 -11.32 17.89
N GLU A 98 15.26 -10.97 16.61
CA GLU A 98 15.73 -9.69 16.07
C GLU A 98 14.55 -8.75 15.79
N ARG A 99 14.83 -7.48 15.43
CA ARG A 99 13.84 -6.48 14.99
C ARG A 99 13.25 -6.83 13.62
N ARG A 100 12.59 -7.98 13.54
CA ARG A 100 12.06 -8.58 12.31
C ARG A 100 10.60 -8.96 12.46
N MET A 101 9.92 -9.02 11.32
CA MET A 101 8.53 -9.43 11.24
C MET A 101 8.29 -10.27 10.00
N ARG A 102 7.30 -11.15 10.11
CA ARG A 102 6.68 -11.88 9.02
C ARG A 102 5.47 -11.11 8.55
N VAL A 103 5.37 -10.92 7.24
CA VAL A 103 4.21 -10.31 6.59
C VAL A 103 3.48 -11.39 5.81
N ARG A 104 2.17 -11.44 5.99
CA ARG A 104 1.27 -12.32 5.25
C ARG A 104 0.21 -11.49 4.57
N ALA A 105 0.02 -11.69 3.28
CA ALA A 105 -1.12 -11.18 2.54
C ALA A 105 -1.84 -12.37 1.91
N GLU A 106 -2.98 -12.75 2.48
CA GLU A 106 -3.76 -13.90 2.05
C GLU A 106 -5.23 -13.51 1.87
N GLY A 107 -5.84 -14.02 0.80
CA GLY A 107 -7.24 -13.82 0.49
C GLY A 107 -7.55 -14.31 -0.91
N ARG A 108 -8.52 -13.68 -1.57
CA ARG A 108 -8.95 -14.10 -2.91
C ARG A 108 -7.90 -13.71 -3.94
N GLY A 109 -7.35 -14.69 -4.66
CA GLY A 109 -6.43 -14.47 -5.77
C GLY A 109 -5.04 -14.02 -5.33
N VAL A 110 -4.67 -14.18 -4.06
CA VAL A 110 -3.31 -13.88 -3.59
C VAL A 110 -2.95 -14.63 -2.32
N LYS A 111 -1.74 -15.18 -2.34
CA LYS A 111 -1.09 -15.77 -1.16
C LYS A 111 0.39 -15.43 -1.20
N LEU A 112 0.76 -14.42 -0.41
CA LEU A 112 2.10 -13.87 -0.28
C LEU A 112 2.56 -13.95 1.18
N GLU A 113 3.76 -14.48 1.40
CA GLU A 113 4.46 -14.45 2.68
C GLU A 113 5.92 -14.02 2.47
N PHE A 114 6.47 -13.23 3.39
CA PHE A 114 7.90 -12.91 3.44
C PHE A 114 8.32 -12.44 4.84
N ASP A 115 9.60 -12.53 5.15
CA ASP A 115 10.19 -11.95 6.36
C ASP A 115 10.92 -10.65 6.01
N CYS A 116 10.92 -9.67 6.92
CA CYS A 116 11.51 -8.34 6.69
C CYS A 116 11.91 -7.66 8.01
N SER A 117 12.47 -6.45 7.94
CA SER A 117 12.70 -5.62 9.11
C SER A 117 11.38 -5.16 9.74
N GLU A 118 11.36 -4.95 11.05
CA GLU A 118 10.21 -4.43 11.83
C GLU A 118 9.97 -2.92 11.56
N SER A 119 9.89 -2.52 10.29
CA SER A 119 9.66 -1.14 9.87
C SER A 119 9.02 -1.09 8.49
N ILE A 120 7.95 -0.31 8.38
CA ILE A 120 7.16 -0.15 7.16
C ILE A 120 7.03 1.33 6.88
N THR A 121 7.26 1.70 5.62
CA THR A 121 7.01 3.07 5.15
C THR A 121 5.77 3.09 4.28
N VAL A 122 4.89 4.06 4.53
CA VAL A 122 3.76 4.39 3.64
C VAL A 122 4.23 5.42 2.62
N GLY A 123 4.07 5.09 1.35
CA GLY A 123 4.39 5.98 0.23
C GLY A 123 3.17 6.29 -0.63
N HIS A 124 3.30 7.33 -1.45
CA HIS A 124 2.41 7.63 -2.58
C HIS A 124 0.91 7.55 -2.25
N VAL A 125 0.52 8.13 -1.11
CA VAL A 125 -0.89 8.18 -0.71
C VAL A 125 -1.64 9.11 -1.66
N SER A 126 -2.67 8.56 -2.31
CA SER A 126 -3.49 9.27 -3.27
C SER A 126 -4.93 8.82 -3.18
N ALA A 127 -5.83 9.60 -3.78
CA ALA A 127 -7.20 9.19 -4.02
C ALA A 127 -7.53 9.22 -5.52
N PHE A 128 -8.41 8.32 -5.92
CA PHE A 128 -8.93 8.22 -7.29
C PHE A 128 -10.43 7.89 -7.24
N ARG A 129 -11.12 8.06 -8.37
CA ARG A 129 -12.48 7.56 -8.58
C ARG A 129 -12.41 6.21 -9.26
N LYS A 130 -12.94 5.17 -8.62
CA LYS A 130 -12.93 3.82 -9.15
C LYS A 130 -13.86 3.71 -10.36
N GLN A 131 -13.36 3.12 -11.43
CA GLN A 131 -14.13 2.86 -12.64
C GLN A 131 -15.01 1.61 -12.49
N ALA A 132 -15.99 1.44 -13.38
CA ALA A 132 -16.91 0.29 -13.35
C ALA A 132 -16.19 -1.07 -13.48
N ASP A 133 -15.06 -1.11 -14.18
CA ASP A 133 -14.17 -2.28 -14.30
C ASP A 133 -13.22 -2.44 -13.10
N GLY A 134 -13.28 -1.51 -12.14
CA GLY A 134 -12.40 -1.43 -10.98
C GLY A 134 -11.01 -0.90 -11.29
N SER A 135 -10.73 -0.35 -12.48
CA SER A 135 -9.44 0.25 -12.81
C SER A 135 -9.21 1.56 -12.05
N ASP A 136 -7.93 1.94 -11.97
CA ASP A 136 -7.37 3.15 -11.35
C ASP A 136 -6.59 3.97 -12.39
N ALA A 137 -6.90 3.82 -13.68
CA ALA A 137 -6.12 4.42 -14.76
C ALA A 137 -6.34 5.93 -14.92
N GLU A 138 -7.35 6.49 -14.27
CA GLU A 138 -7.69 7.91 -14.39
C GLU A 138 -6.83 8.80 -13.47
N ARG A 139 -7.36 9.97 -13.12
CA ARG A 139 -6.67 10.96 -12.31
C ARG A 139 -6.46 10.47 -10.89
N HIS A 140 -5.27 10.71 -10.37
CA HIS A 140 -4.93 10.53 -8.97
C HIS A 140 -4.65 11.89 -8.32
N LEU A 141 -5.16 12.07 -7.10
CA LEU A 141 -4.88 13.24 -6.27
C LEU A 141 -4.00 12.83 -5.10
N PHE A 142 -2.72 13.15 -5.15
CA PHE A 142 -1.74 12.79 -4.14
C PHE A 142 -1.77 13.74 -2.93
N THR A 143 -1.50 13.20 -1.73
CA THR A 143 -1.32 14.01 -0.51
C THR A 143 0.03 14.72 -0.49
N SER A 144 1.07 14.09 -1.06
CA SER A 144 2.42 14.65 -1.15
C SER A 144 2.48 15.71 -2.25
N LYS A 145 3.00 16.90 -1.91
CA LYS A 145 3.24 17.97 -2.89
C LYS A 145 4.20 17.57 -4.01
N ILE A 146 5.19 16.72 -3.70
CA ILE A 146 6.16 16.25 -4.69
C ILE A 146 5.47 15.30 -5.67
N ASP A 147 4.66 14.37 -5.16
CA ASP A 147 3.94 13.43 -6.03
C ASP A 147 2.90 14.17 -6.86
N ALA A 148 2.14 15.09 -6.26
CA ALA A 148 1.14 15.90 -6.97
C ALA A 148 1.75 16.79 -8.07
N LEU A 149 3.03 17.17 -7.94
CA LEU A 149 3.75 17.91 -8.98
C LEU A 149 4.21 16.99 -10.12
N ARG A 150 4.58 15.75 -9.81
CA ARG A 150 5.18 14.81 -10.77
C ARG A 150 4.15 13.94 -11.47
N HIS A 151 3.01 13.71 -10.84
CA HIS A 151 2.06 12.67 -11.20
C HIS A 151 0.63 13.20 -11.05
N ASP A 152 -0.08 13.31 -12.15
CA ASP A 152 -1.53 13.51 -12.21
C ASP A 152 -2.29 12.19 -12.42
N ARG A 153 -1.57 11.13 -12.77
CA ARG A 153 -2.00 9.73 -12.93
C ARG A 153 -0.91 8.81 -12.39
N LEU A 154 -1.24 7.53 -12.23
CA LEU A 154 -0.23 6.54 -11.85
C LEU A 154 0.86 6.43 -12.93
N PRO A 155 2.14 6.44 -12.54
CA PRO A 155 3.23 6.15 -13.46
C PRO A 155 3.14 4.75 -14.05
N ALA A 156 3.88 4.52 -15.14
CA ALA A 156 4.06 3.19 -15.69
C ALA A 156 4.70 2.24 -14.65
N MET A 157 4.39 0.95 -14.77
CA MET A 157 4.78 -0.07 -13.79
C MET A 157 6.31 -0.28 -13.67
N ASP A 158 7.09 0.23 -14.64
CA ASP A 158 8.54 0.19 -14.72
C ASP A 158 9.22 1.51 -14.28
N GLU A 159 8.44 2.52 -13.89
CA GLU A 159 8.97 3.79 -13.40
C GLU A 159 9.65 3.59 -12.04
N LYS A 160 10.98 3.44 -12.09
CA LYS A 160 11.79 3.19 -10.91
C LYS A 160 11.55 4.23 -9.84
N THR A 161 11.50 5.52 -10.16
CA THR A 161 11.40 6.57 -9.13
C THR A 161 10.11 6.51 -8.30
N PHE A 162 9.09 5.79 -8.77
CA PHE A 162 7.81 5.59 -8.08
C PHE A 162 7.75 4.27 -7.29
N TYR A 163 8.45 3.22 -7.73
CA TYR A 163 8.40 1.89 -7.10
C TYR A 163 9.67 1.49 -6.34
N GLU A 164 10.81 2.07 -6.73
CA GLU A 164 12.15 1.80 -6.25
C GLU A 164 12.77 3.14 -5.78
N ARG A 165 13.33 3.19 -4.58
CA ARG A 165 14.11 4.37 -4.16
C ARG A 165 15.55 3.97 -3.98
#